data_AF-A0A1E4A8F0-F1
#
_entry.id   AF-A0A1E4A8F0-F1
#
_cell.length_a   1.000
_cell.length_b   1.000
_cell.length_c   1.000
_cell.angle_alpha   90.00
_cell.angle_beta   90.00
_cell.angle_gamma   90.00
#
_symmetry.space_group_name_H-M   'P 1'
#
loop_
_entity.id
_entity.type
_entity.pdbx_description
1 polymer ?
#
loop_
_entity_poly.entity_id
_entity_poly.type
_entity_poly.pdbx_seq_one_letter_code
_entity_poly.pdbx_strand_id
1 'polypeptide(L)'
;MAKKQPKNQLGLDFSVRGDRMIYVINDESNRDISRQLFDKLLRREWELEPAGETADISSGQEEIRIIGHRLPYPEQVKIARVFNQSPDFLGFSAIYNGKGWVFVNAESDSYERRFSIFFLTATLGLYTTYTFEDSLRARAEQLVLDALMPEKDMKTFLPDPGTPLTPSLAGDMSDFFKVPYSKIAARAFQLDIITDDQLRDFPSVRPLSNKSTKEIFISHDASIADDLENYLFGASEEESE
;
A
#
# COMPACT_ATOMS: atom_id res chain seq x y z
N MET A 1 23.77 31.91 -41.10
CA MET A 1 23.23 32.84 -40.08
C MET A 1 22.82 32.02 -38.86
N ALA A 2 23.61 32.08 -37.78
CA ALA A 2 23.33 31.31 -36.56
C ALA A 2 22.36 32.09 -35.67
N LYS A 3 21.19 31.52 -35.37
CA LYS A 3 20.21 32.10 -34.45
C LYS A 3 20.82 32.09 -33.04
N LYS A 4 21.08 33.28 -32.47
CA LYS A 4 21.48 33.43 -31.07
C LYS A 4 20.39 32.84 -30.17
N GLN A 5 20.73 31.83 -29.38
CA GLN A 5 19.88 31.36 -28.30
C GLN A 5 19.69 32.49 -27.26
N PRO A 6 18.47 32.66 -26.71
CA PRO A 6 18.20 33.71 -25.74
C PRO A 6 18.97 33.45 -24.43
N LYS A 7 19.78 34.43 -24.02
CA LYS A 7 20.72 34.37 -22.89
C LYS A 7 20.10 34.25 -21.47
N ASN A 8 18.77 34.19 -21.37
CA ASN A 8 18.04 34.22 -20.09
C ASN A 8 17.05 33.05 -19.93
N GLN A 9 17.28 31.92 -20.61
CA GLN A 9 16.64 30.67 -20.20
C GLN A 9 17.58 29.99 -19.21
N LEU A 10 17.39 30.28 -17.92
CA LEU A 10 17.78 29.32 -16.89
C LEU A 10 17.15 27.99 -17.32
N GLY A 11 17.98 26.99 -17.61
CA GLY A 11 17.48 25.63 -17.72
C GLY A 11 16.71 25.36 -16.44
N LEU A 12 15.40 25.15 -16.55
CA LEU A 12 14.61 24.64 -15.44
C LEU A 12 15.19 23.26 -15.16
N ASP A 13 16.10 23.23 -14.20
CA ASP A 13 16.65 22.01 -13.68
C ASP A 13 15.48 21.32 -12.97
N PHE A 14 14.89 20.31 -13.60
CA PHE A 14 13.76 19.59 -13.02
C PHE A 14 14.18 18.78 -11.78
N SER A 15 15.46 18.83 -11.39
CA SER A 15 15.99 18.37 -10.10
C SER A 15 15.69 19.29 -8.90
N VAL A 16 15.08 20.47 -9.10
CA VAL A 16 14.88 21.52 -8.07
C VAL A 16 13.78 21.20 -7.02
N ARG A 17 13.28 19.97 -6.94
CA ARG A 17 12.34 19.56 -5.89
C ARG A 17 13.13 18.95 -4.73
N GLY A 18 13.77 19.81 -3.93
CA GLY A 18 14.51 19.42 -2.73
C GLY A 18 13.68 18.60 -1.72
N ASP A 19 14.33 18.21 -0.61
CA ASP A 19 13.74 17.33 0.39
C ASP A 19 12.40 17.87 0.91
N ARG A 20 11.35 17.04 0.82
CA ARG A 20 9.98 17.43 1.19
C ARG A 20 9.09 16.23 1.46
N MET A 21 8.10 16.43 2.32
CA MET A 21 6.99 15.49 2.47
C MET A 21 6.04 15.59 1.27
N ILE A 22 5.55 14.45 0.81
CA ILE A 22 4.60 14.34 -0.31
C ILE A 22 3.18 14.16 0.21
N TYR A 23 2.99 13.23 1.14
CA TYR A 23 1.69 12.93 1.71
C TYR A 23 1.83 12.31 3.10
N VAL A 24 0.93 12.67 4.02
CA VAL A 24 0.86 12.10 5.37
C VAL A 24 -0.52 11.45 5.56
N ILE A 25 -0.57 10.22 6.07
CA ILE A 25 -1.85 9.56 6.35
C ILE A 25 -2.68 10.46 7.28
N ASN A 26 -3.93 10.72 6.90
CA ASN A 26 -4.72 11.84 7.40
C ASN A 26 -5.28 11.54 8.80
N ASP A 27 -4.46 11.80 9.80
CA ASP A 27 -4.76 11.81 11.23
C ASP A 27 -3.96 12.95 11.88
N GLU A 28 -4.56 13.68 12.83
CA GLU A 28 -3.94 14.87 13.44
C GLU A 28 -2.66 14.51 14.20
N SER A 29 -2.70 13.45 15.01
CA SER A 29 -1.55 12.94 15.76
C SER A 29 -0.46 12.43 14.82
N ASN A 30 -0.85 11.70 13.77
CA ASN A 30 0.11 11.22 12.77
C ASN A 30 0.82 12.37 12.04
N ARG A 31 0.12 13.49 11.77
CA ARG A 31 0.70 14.66 11.10
C ARG A 31 1.82 15.29 11.91
N ASP A 32 1.63 15.47 13.21
CA ASP A 32 2.64 16.06 14.07
C ASP A 32 3.87 15.15 14.22
N ILE A 33 3.66 13.85 14.44
CA ILE A 33 4.74 12.88 14.56
C ILE A 33 5.53 12.78 13.25
N SER A 34 4.84 12.67 12.12
CA SER A 34 5.47 12.55 10.80
C SER A 34 6.34 13.77 10.46
N ARG A 35 5.87 14.98 10.80
CA ARG A 35 6.67 16.21 10.62
C ARG A 35 7.91 16.22 11.49
N GLN A 36 7.78 15.84 12.77
CA GLN A 36 8.93 15.77 13.68
C GLN A 36 9.98 14.75 13.20
N LEU A 37 9.54 13.57 12.74
CA LEU A 37 10.43 12.56 12.18
C LEU A 37 11.13 13.07 10.92
N PHE A 38 10.39 13.73 10.03
CA PHE A 38 10.97 14.31 8.82
C PHE A 38 11.96 15.43 9.14
N ASP A 39 11.68 16.30 10.11
CA ASP A 39 12.61 17.34 10.54
C ASP A 39 13.91 16.77 11.13
N LYS A 40 13.82 15.69 11.92
CA LYS A 40 14.99 14.96 12.43
C LYS A 40 15.82 14.36 11.29
N LEU A 41 15.15 13.84 10.26
CA LEU A 41 15.77 13.33 9.05
C LEU A 41 16.57 14.43 8.33
N LEU A 42 15.96 15.60 8.11
CA LEU A 42 16.61 16.76 7.48
C LEU A 42 17.83 17.26 8.26
N ARG A 43 17.77 17.20 9.60
CA ARG A 43 18.88 17.58 10.49
C ARG A 43 19.95 16.51 10.62
N ARG A 44 19.75 15.33 10.00
CA ARG A 44 20.61 14.14 10.16
C ARG A 44 20.70 13.66 11.61
N GLU A 45 19.70 13.98 12.42
CA GLU A 45 19.55 13.48 13.80
C GLU A 45 18.90 12.08 13.81
N TRP A 46 18.24 11.72 12.70
CA TRP A 46 17.70 10.39 12.48
C TRP A 46 18.40 9.76 11.28
N GLU A 47 19.32 8.85 11.58
CA GLU A 47 20.02 8.06 10.58
C GLU A 47 19.19 6.80 10.27
N LEU A 48 18.86 6.65 8.99
CA LEU A 48 18.17 5.48 8.45
C LEU A 48 19.14 4.32 8.17
N GLU A 49 20.45 4.61 8.15
CA GLU A 49 21.51 3.64 7.94
C GLU A 49 22.45 3.64 9.16
N PRO A 50 22.91 2.47 9.64
CA PRO A 50 22.68 1.15 9.08
C PRO A 50 21.25 0.62 9.32
N ALA A 51 20.72 -0.09 8.33
CA ALA A 51 19.39 -0.69 8.40
C ALA A 51 19.31 -1.70 9.55
N GLY A 52 18.20 -1.70 10.29
CA GLY A 52 17.91 -2.66 11.35
C GLY A 52 17.86 -2.09 12.77
N GLU A 53 18.47 -0.94 13.04
CA GLU A 53 18.38 -0.32 14.38
C GLU A 53 17.12 0.53 14.55
N THR A 54 16.87 1.44 13.61
CA THR A 54 15.75 2.40 13.67
C THR A 54 14.64 2.05 12.69
N ALA A 55 15.00 1.45 11.56
CA ALA A 55 14.06 1.00 10.55
C ALA A 55 14.60 -0.20 9.76
N ASP A 56 13.70 -1.07 9.33
CA ASP A 56 13.98 -2.08 8.30
C ASP A 56 13.70 -1.47 6.92
N ILE A 57 14.74 -1.42 6.07
CA ILE A 57 14.69 -0.74 4.78
C ILE A 57 14.64 -1.78 3.66
N SER A 58 13.57 -1.71 2.87
CA SER A 58 13.41 -2.49 1.65
C SER A 58 13.28 -1.61 0.41
N SER A 59 13.36 -2.25 -0.76
CA SER A 59 13.06 -1.60 -2.04
C SER A 59 11.55 -1.58 -2.28
N GLY A 60 11.03 -0.46 -2.77
CA GLY A 60 9.61 -0.32 -3.16
C GLY A 60 9.27 -0.74 -4.59
N GLN A 61 10.18 -1.46 -5.27
CA GLN A 61 10.02 -1.78 -6.70
C GLN A 61 8.92 -2.83 -6.94
N GLU A 62 8.71 -3.75 -6.00
CA GLU A 62 7.65 -4.75 -6.16
C GLU A 62 6.26 -4.11 -6.04
N GLU A 63 6.10 -3.17 -5.11
CA GLU A 63 4.86 -2.41 -4.93
C GLU A 63 4.55 -1.56 -6.16
N ILE A 64 5.56 -0.91 -6.75
CA ILE A 64 5.45 -0.20 -8.03
C ILE A 64 4.99 -1.16 -9.14
N ARG A 65 5.58 -2.37 -9.20
CA ARG A 65 5.23 -3.37 -10.21
C ARG A 65 3.79 -3.84 -10.07
N ILE A 66 3.36 -4.16 -8.86
CA ILE A 66 2.00 -4.63 -8.55
C ILE A 66 0.96 -3.54 -8.81
N ILE A 67 1.26 -2.28 -8.49
CA ILE A 67 0.41 -1.14 -8.85
C ILE A 67 0.18 -1.09 -10.37
N GLY A 68 1.15 -1.52 -11.19
CA GLY A 68 0.95 -1.79 -12.62
C GLY A 68 0.74 -0.56 -13.50
N HIS A 69 0.61 0.64 -12.93
CA HIS A 69 0.49 1.89 -13.66
C HIS A 69 1.86 2.51 -13.97
N ARG A 70 2.05 2.94 -15.22
CA ARG A 70 3.21 3.74 -15.65
C ARG A 70 3.12 5.16 -15.10
N LEU A 71 3.41 5.30 -13.80
CA LEU A 71 3.46 6.58 -13.11
C LEU A 71 4.90 7.10 -13.05
N PRO A 72 5.10 8.43 -13.01
CA PRO A 72 6.42 9.05 -12.89
C PRO A 72 6.97 8.95 -11.45
N TYR A 73 7.29 7.73 -11.02
CA TYR A 73 7.93 7.49 -9.73
C TYR A 73 9.35 8.09 -9.70
N PRO A 74 9.88 8.44 -8.52
CA PRO A 74 11.31 8.66 -8.32
C PRO A 74 12.11 7.43 -8.78
N GLU A 75 13.31 7.65 -9.31
CA GLU A 75 14.17 6.56 -9.82
C GLU A 75 14.40 5.45 -8.78
N GLN A 76 14.57 5.85 -7.53
CA GLN A 76 14.67 4.94 -6.40
C GLN A 76 13.54 5.21 -5.42
N VAL A 77 12.79 4.17 -5.09
CA VAL A 77 11.81 4.17 -3.99
C VAL A 77 12.26 3.18 -2.92
N LYS A 78 12.29 3.65 -1.68
CA LYS A 78 12.65 2.91 -0.47
C LYS A 78 11.49 2.91 0.51
N ILE A 79 11.29 1.78 1.16
CA ILE A 79 10.29 1.61 2.21
C ILE A 79 11.05 1.42 3.52
N ALA A 80 10.79 2.28 4.49
CA ALA A 80 11.33 2.23 5.83
C ALA A 80 10.20 1.81 6.80
N ARG A 81 10.30 0.61 7.33
CA ARG A 81 9.46 0.12 8.43
C ARG A 81 10.10 0.54 9.74
N VAL A 82 9.57 1.57 10.37
CA VAL A 82 10.17 2.23 11.54
C VAL A 82 9.73 1.56 12.82
N PHE A 83 10.68 1.23 13.69
CA PHE A 83 10.42 0.59 14.99
C PHE A 83 10.30 1.61 16.14
N ASN A 84 9.74 1.19 17.27
CA ASN A 84 9.69 1.97 18.52
C ASN A 84 9.04 3.35 18.36
N GLN A 85 8.01 3.46 17.52
CA GLN A 85 7.24 4.68 17.32
C GLN A 85 5.89 4.61 18.04
N SER A 86 5.28 5.77 18.27
CA SER A 86 3.92 5.82 18.81
C SER A 86 2.95 4.99 17.95
N PRO A 87 1.98 4.28 18.54
CA PRO A 87 0.87 3.67 17.80
C PRO A 87 0.10 4.66 16.91
N ASP A 88 0.12 5.95 17.26
CA ASP A 88 -0.51 7.02 16.48
C ASP A 88 0.28 7.37 15.20
N PHE A 89 1.52 6.88 15.08
CA PHE A 89 2.27 6.96 13.83
C PHE A 89 1.74 5.91 12.86
N LEU A 90 1.15 6.37 11.75
CA LEU A 90 0.62 5.52 10.69
C LEU A 90 1.56 5.49 9.48
N GLY A 91 2.14 6.64 9.14
CA GLY A 91 3.11 6.76 8.06
C GLY A 91 2.96 7.99 7.17
N PHE A 92 3.98 8.20 6.34
CA PHE A 92 4.04 9.26 5.35
C PHE A 92 4.97 8.92 4.18
N SER A 93 4.83 9.65 3.09
CA SER A 93 5.70 9.59 1.91
C SER A 93 6.47 10.90 1.76
N ALA A 94 7.72 10.83 1.31
CA ALA A 94 8.59 11.97 1.12
C ALA A 94 9.57 11.78 -0.02
N ILE A 95 10.12 12.88 -0.53
CA ILE A 95 11.36 12.90 -1.30
C ILE A 95 12.47 13.32 -0.33
N TYR A 96 13.52 12.51 -0.21
CA TYR A 96 14.68 12.81 0.62
C TYR A 96 15.96 12.27 -0.03
N ASN A 97 16.99 13.12 -0.11
CA ASN A 97 18.26 12.83 -0.78
C ASN A 97 18.07 12.29 -2.21
N GLY A 98 17.13 12.87 -2.96
CA GLY A 98 16.84 12.49 -4.35
C GLY A 98 16.13 11.15 -4.52
N LYS A 99 15.71 10.50 -3.43
CA LYS A 99 14.98 9.22 -3.45
C LYS A 99 13.55 9.41 -2.94
N GLY A 100 12.63 8.60 -3.44
CA GLY A 100 11.32 8.43 -2.85
C GLY A 100 11.39 7.57 -1.60
N TRP A 101 10.79 8.03 -0.52
CA TRP A 101 10.73 7.32 0.74
C TRP A 101 9.29 7.13 1.18
N VAL A 102 9.00 5.92 1.65
CA VAL A 102 7.76 5.55 2.33
C VAL A 102 8.13 5.16 3.74
N PHE A 103 7.61 5.87 4.73
CA PHE A 103 7.79 5.57 6.14
C PHE A 103 6.48 5.04 6.69
N VAL A 104 6.55 3.87 7.31
CA VAL A 104 5.39 3.23 7.95
C VAL A 104 5.78 2.69 9.31
N ASN A 105 4.81 2.62 10.22
CA ASN A 105 5.03 2.03 11.53
C ASN A 105 5.18 0.51 11.41
N ALA A 106 6.32 -0.03 11.86
CA ALA A 106 6.58 -1.46 11.83
C ALA A 106 5.65 -2.24 12.76
N GLU A 107 5.11 -1.62 13.82
CA GLU A 107 4.27 -2.26 14.84
C GLU A 107 2.78 -2.22 14.50
N SER A 108 2.40 -1.56 13.40
CA SER A 108 1.02 -1.55 12.92
C SER A 108 0.54 -2.94 12.46
N ASP A 109 -0.79 -3.13 12.45
CA ASP A 109 -1.41 -4.35 11.94
C ASP A 109 -0.89 -4.69 10.53
N SER A 110 -0.72 -5.98 10.24
CA SER A 110 -0.05 -6.40 9.00
C SER A 110 -0.81 -5.99 7.73
N TYR A 111 -2.16 -5.98 7.78
CA TYR A 111 -2.97 -5.58 6.63
C TYR A 111 -2.99 -4.06 6.48
N GLU A 112 -3.11 -3.32 7.59
CA GLU A 112 -3.03 -1.85 7.60
C GLU A 112 -1.67 -1.35 7.13
N ARG A 113 -0.59 -1.98 7.59
CA ARG A 113 0.78 -1.67 7.16
C ARG A 113 0.95 -1.92 5.68
N ARG A 114 0.50 -3.08 5.18
CA ARG A 114 0.59 -3.44 3.76
C ARG A 114 -0.15 -2.40 2.91
N PHE A 115 -1.40 -2.10 3.25
CA PHE A 115 -2.19 -1.11 2.53
C PHE A 115 -1.52 0.27 2.55
N SER A 116 -1.02 0.70 3.71
CA SER A 116 -0.32 1.98 3.88
C SER A 116 0.92 2.08 3.00
N ILE A 117 1.71 1.01 2.89
CA ILE A 117 2.88 0.96 2.01
C ILE A 117 2.46 1.18 0.55
N PHE A 118 1.48 0.42 0.05
CA PHE A 118 0.99 0.57 -1.33
C PHE A 118 0.43 1.97 -1.59
N PHE A 119 -0.35 2.48 -0.65
CA PHE A 119 -0.96 3.80 -0.73
C PHE A 119 0.08 4.93 -0.77
N LEU A 120 1.04 4.93 0.16
CA LEU A 120 2.12 5.91 0.19
C LEU A 120 3.09 5.77 -0.99
N THR A 121 3.22 4.57 -1.54
CA THR A 121 3.97 4.36 -2.79
C THR A 121 3.22 5.01 -3.95
N ALA A 122 1.92 4.79 -4.08
CA ALA A 122 1.10 5.39 -5.12
C ALA A 122 1.12 6.93 -5.07
N THR A 123 1.14 7.55 -3.88
CA THR A 123 1.27 9.01 -3.76
C THR A 123 2.60 9.52 -4.34
N LEU A 124 3.71 8.77 -4.21
CA LEU A 124 4.99 9.10 -4.85
C LEU A 124 4.96 8.98 -6.38
N GLY A 125 4.05 8.20 -6.96
CA GLY A 125 3.84 8.16 -8.41
C GLY A 125 2.95 9.30 -8.92
N LEU A 126 2.03 9.78 -8.08
CA LEU A 126 0.97 10.71 -8.47
C LEU A 126 1.25 12.19 -8.11
N TYR A 127 2.20 12.47 -7.21
CA TYR A 127 2.44 13.82 -6.67
C TYR A 127 2.81 14.89 -7.71
N THR A 128 3.30 14.50 -8.88
CA THR A 128 3.59 15.45 -9.98
C THR A 128 2.34 15.87 -10.73
N THR A 129 1.33 15.01 -10.77
CA THR A 129 0.08 15.18 -11.51
C THR A 129 -1.03 15.77 -10.64
N TYR A 130 -1.09 15.38 -9.36
CA TYR A 130 -2.12 15.81 -8.42
C TYR A 130 -1.52 16.75 -7.37
N THR A 131 -1.79 18.05 -7.52
CA THR A 131 -1.28 19.11 -6.63
C THR A 131 -2.14 19.33 -5.38
N PHE A 132 -3.41 18.92 -5.40
CA PHE A 132 -4.32 19.00 -4.26
C PHE A 132 -4.30 17.68 -3.48
N GLU A 133 -4.13 17.77 -2.16
CA GLU A 133 -3.99 16.61 -1.25
C GLU A 133 -5.19 15.66 -1.32
N ASP A 134 -6.42 16.19 -1.34
CA ASP A 134 -7.63 15.36 -1.42
C ASP A 134 -7.75 14.59 -2.74
N SER A 135 -7.39 15.23 -3.86
CA SER A 135 -7.42 14.59 -5.17
C SER A 135 -6.30 13.55 -5.29
N LEU A 136 -5.12 13.84 -4.74
CA LEU A 136 -4.00 12.91 -4.65
C LEU A 136 -4.40 11.67 -3.84
N ARG A 137 -4.98 11.88 -2.64
CA ARG A 137 -5.47 10.83 -1.75
C ARG A 137 -6.48 9.94 -2.44
N ALA A 138 -7.56 10.54 -2.97
CA ALA A 138 -8.65 9.78 -3.59
C ALA A 138 -8.16 8.96 -4.78
N ARG A 139 -7.29 9.54 -5.62
CA ARG A 139 -6.74 8.81 -6.77
C ARG A 139 -5.77 7.71 -6.36
N ALA A 140 -4.89 7.96 -5.38
CA ALA A 140 -3.97 6.96 -4.86
C ALA A 140 -4.73 5.79 -4.24
N GLU A 141 -5.76 6.06 -3.45
CA GLU A 141 -6.62 5.05 -2.85
C GLU A 141 -7.32 4.21 -3.92
N GLN A 142 -7.97 4.85 -4.91
CA GLN A 142 -8.60 4.13 -6.01
C GLN A 142 -7.63 3.16 -6.71
N LEU A 143 -6.44 3.66 -7.06
CA LEU A 143 -5.43 2.89 -7.78
C LEU A 143 -4.89 1.71 -6.95
N VAL A 144 -4.73 1.88 -5.64
CA VAL A 144 -4.31 0.80 -4.74
C VAL A 144 -5.40 -0.25 -4.61
N LEU A 145 -6.66 0.18 -4.49
CA LEU A 145 -7.80 -0.74 -4.43
C LEU A 145 -7.95 -1.49 -5.76
N ASP A 146 -7.70 -0.86 -6.90
CA ASP A 146 -7.68 -1.51 -8.22
C ASP A 146 -6.61 -2.60 -8.31
N ALA A 147 -5.41 -2.32 -7.78
CA ALA A 147 -4.29 -3.26 -7.80
C ALA A 147 -4.44 -4.41 -6.80
N LEU A 148 -4.90 -4.12 -5.58
CA LEU A 148 -4.97 -5.11 -4.48
C LEU A 148 -6.30 -5.87 -4.45
N MET A 149 -7.36 -5.30 -5.00
CA MET A 149 -8.69 -5.92 -5.09
C MET A 149 -9.27 -5.75 -6.50
N PRO A 150 -8.75 -6.51 -7.48
CA PRO A 150 -9.23 -6.47 -8.85
C PRO A 150 -10.72 -6.78 -8.92
N GLU A 151 -11.43 -6.08 -9.81
CA GLU A 151 -12.88 -6.24 -9.99
C GLU A 151 -13.28 -7.69 -10.25
N LYS A 152 -12.49 -8.42 -11.05
CA LYS A 152 -12.73 -9.83 -11.38
C LYS A 152 -12.77 -10.71 -10.13
N ASP A 153 -11.84 -10.49 -9.21
CA ASP A 153 -11.73 -11.30 -8.00
C ASP A 153 -12.81 -10.89 -7.00
N MET A 154 -13.10 -9.59 -6.87
CA MET A 154 -14.22 -9.07 -6.07
C MET A 154 -15.56 -9.68 -6.51
N LYS A 155 -15.80 -9.77 -7.82
CA LYS A 155 -17.00 -10.40 -8.38
C LYS A 155 -17.05 -11.91 -8.18
N THR A 156 -15.93 -12.58 -7.92
CA THR A 156 -15.93 -14.01 -7.59
C THR A 156 -16.51 -14.26 -6.19
N PHE A 157 -16.28 -13.36 -5.25
CA PHE A 157 -16.90 -13.41 -3.91
C PHE A 157 -18.37 -13.00 -3.92
N LEU A 158 -18.76 -12.15 -4.87
CA LEU A 158 -20.11 -11.59 -5.01
C LEU A 158 -20.62 -11.84 -6.44
N PRO A 159 -20.93 -13.12 -6.79
CA PRO A 159 -21.19 -13.51 -8.17
C PRO A 159 -22.51 -12.98 -8.72
N ASP A 160 -23.51 -12.79 -7.85
CA ASP A 160 -24.85 -12.37 -8.25
C ASP A 160 -25.13 -10.90 -7.85
N PRO A 161 -25.65 -10.07 -8.77
CA PRO A 161 -26.13 -8.73 -8.47
C PRO A 161 -27.14 -8.76 -7.32
N GLY A 162 -26.87 -8.02 -6.25
CA GLY A 162 -27.74 -7.96 -5.06
C GLY A 162 -27.40 -8.96 -3.95
N THR A 163 -26.33 -9.75 -4.08
CA THR A 163 -25.80 -10.52 -2.95
C THR A 163 -25.33 -9.55 -1.85
N PRO A 164 -25.88 -9.62 -0.63
CA PRO A 164 -25.49 -8.70 0.43
C PRO A 164 -24.05 -8.96 0.87
N LEU A 165 -23.24 -7.91 0.93
CA LEU A 165 -21.93 -7.99 1.57
C LEU A 165 -22.14 -8.20 3.07
N THR A 166 -21.91 -9.44 3.54
CA THR A 166 -22.01 -9.75 4.97
C THR A 166 -20.69 -9.44 5.68
N PRO A 167 -20.70 -9.12 6.98
CA PRO A 167 -19.48 -8.92 7.74
C PRO A 167 -18.54 -10.13 7.75
N SER A 168 -19.09 -11.36 7.75
CA SER A 168 -18.28 -12.58 7.67
C SER A 168 -17.55 -12.65 6.34
N LEU A 169 -18.28 -12.46 5.22
CA LEU A 169 -17.72 -12.49 3.88
C LEU A 169 -16.65 -11.40 3.71
N ALA A 170 -16.88 -10.19 4.21
CA ALA A 170 -15.88 -9.14 4.17
C ALA A 170 -14.63 -9.48 5.01
N GLY A 171 -14.79 -10.24 6.09
CA GLY A 171 -13.67 -10.80 6.84
C GLY A 171 -12.84 -11.76 5.98
N ASP A 172 -13.51 -12.68 5.29
CA ASP A 172 -12.86 -13.65 4.41
C ASP A 172 -12.16 -12.95 3.22
N MET A 173 -12.79 -11.92 2.66
CA MET A 173 -12.21 -11.08 1.60
C MET A 173 -10.98 -10.30 2.11
N SER A 174 -11.05 -9.72 3.31
CA SER A 174 -9.91 -9.05 3.95
C SER A 174 -8.72 -9.99 4.10
N ASP A 175 -8.97 -11.23 4.53
CA ASP A 175 -7.95 -12.27 4.67
C ASP A 175 -7.44 -12.78 3.31
N PHE A 176 -8.27 -12.85 2.28
CA PHE A 176 -7.89 -13.25 0.92
C PHE A 176 -7.01 -12.19 0.25
N PHE A 177 -7.48 -10.95 0.21
CA PHE A 177 -6.77 -9.84 -0.45
C PHE A 177 -5.61 -9.29 0.40
N LYS A 178 -5.53 -9.66 1.69
CA LYS A 178 -4.56 -9.14 2.66
C LYS A 178 -4.62 -7.62 2.77
N VAL A 179 -5.84 -7.09 2.90
CA VAL A 179 -6.15 -5.66 3.03
C VAL A 179 -7.01 -5.42 4.27
N PRO A 180 -7.04 -4.21 4.83
CA PRO A 180 -7.88 -3.91 5.98
C PRO A 180 -9.35 -4.17 5.71
N TYR A 181 -10.03 -4.71 6.71
CA TYR A 181 -11.46 -4.99 6.67
C TYR A 181 -12.29 -3.74 6.27
N SER A 182 -11.89 -2.58 6.77
CA SER A 182 -12.52 -1.29 6.48
C SER A 182 -12.49 -0.89 4.99
N LYS A 183 -11.59 -1.48 4.19
CA LYS A 183 -11.44 -1.17 2.75
C LYS A 183 -12.32 -2.04 1.85
N ILE A 184 -12.86 -3.15 2.35
CA ILE A 184 -13.67 -4.06 1.55
C ILE A 184 -14.97 -3.40 1.10
N ALA A 185 -15.71 -2.78 2.02
CA ALA A 185 -16.96 -2.11 1.69
C ALA A 185 -16.75 -0.91 0.77
N ALA A 186 -15.69 -0.13 0.99
CA ALA A 186 -15.32 0.98 0.12
C ALA A 186 -15.06 0.51 -1.33
N ARG A 187 -14.37 -0.62 -1.49
CA ARG A 187 -14.12 -1.22 -2.81
C ARG A 187 -15.40 -1.76 -3.45
N ALA A 188 -16.23 -2.47 -2.68
CA ALA A 188 -17.49 -3.00 -3.18
C ALA A 188 -18.42 -1.86 -3.67
N PHE A 189 -18.44 -0.73 -2.95
CA PHE A 189 -19.20 0.44 -3.34
C PHE A 189 -18.65 1.08 -4.62
N GLN A 190 -17.32 1.22 -4.74
CA GLN A 190 -16.69 1.75 -5.97
C GLN A 190 -16.98 0.93 -7.24
N LEU A 191 -17.27 -0.36 -7.08
CA LEU A 191 -17.59 -1.27 -8.19
C LEU A 191 -19.11 -1.41 -8.43
N ASP A 192 -19.92 -0.56 -7.78
CA ASP A 192 -21.39 -0.60 -7.82
C ASP A 192 -21.97 -1.97 -7.40
N ILE A 193 -21.26 -2.72 -6.54
CA ILE A 193 -21.71 -4.03 -6.03
C ILE A 193 -22.68 -3.84 -4.86
N ILE A 194 -22.45 -2.82 -4.03
CA ILE A 194 -23.32 -2.43 -2.92
C ILE A 194 -23.80 -0.99 -3.08
N THR A 195 -24.93 -0.69 -2.46
CA THR A 195 -25.53 0.66 -2.44
C THR A 195 -24.92 1.56 -1.36
N ASP A 196 -25.16 2.88 -1.46
CA ASP A 196 -24.71 3.85 -0.45
C ASP A 196 -25.31 3.57 0.93
N ASP A 197 -26.59 3.17 0.99
CA ASP A 197 -27.26 2.81 2.23
C ASP A 197 -26.57 1.60 2.90
N GLN A 198 -26.24 0.57 2.12
CA GLN A 198 -25.51 -0.59 2.60
C GLN A 198 -24.09 -0.24 3.06
N LEU A 199 -23.42 0.72 2.41
CA LEU A 199 -22.10 1.19 2.82
C LEU A 199 -22.15 1.90 4.19
N ARG A 200 -23.17 2.75 4.42
CA ARG A 200 -23.33 3.50 5.67
C ARG A 200 -23.62 2.60 6.87
N ASP A 201 -24.39 1.54 6.65
CA ASP A 201 -24.75 0.57 7.68
C ASP A 201 -23.66 -0.51 7.89
N PHE A 202 -22.62 -0.53 7.05
CA PHE A 202 -21.57 -1.54 7.13
C PHE A 202 -20.65 -1.30 8.33
N PRO A 203 -20.36 -2.31 9.16
CA PRO A 203 -19.47 -2.13 10.30
C PRO A 203 -18.07 -1.78 9.81
N SER A 204 -17.44 -0.78 10.43
CA SER A 204 -16.07 -0.36 10.12
C SER A 204 -15.02 -1.31 10.70
N VAL A 205 -15.39 -2.11 11.71
CA VAL A 205 -14.52 -3.05 12.43
C VAL A 205 -15.04 -4.47 12.25
N ARG A 206 -14.11 -5.43 12.09
CA ARG A 206 -14.45 -6.85 11.99
C ARG A 206 -15.15 -7.30 13.28
N PRO A 207 -16.40 -7.81 13.21
CA PRO A 207 -17.10 -8.28 14.41
C PRO A 207 -16.42 -9.53 14.98
N LEU A 208 -16.29 -9.60 16.31
CA LEU A 208 -15.64 -10.70 17.04
C LEU A 208 -16.45 -12.02 17.03
N SER A 209 -17.73 -11.97 16.63
CA SER A 209 -18.65 -13.10 16.64
C SER A 209 -19.08 -13.44 15.22
N ASN A 210 -18.37 -14.39 14.61
CA ASN A 210 -18.80 -15.05 13.39
C ASN A 210 -19.87 -16.09 13.75
N LYS A 211 -21.15 -15.69 13.84
CA LYS A 211 -22.23 -16.65 13.58
C LYS A 211 -22.28 -16.88 12.06
N SER A 212 -21.30 -17.59 11.52
CA SER A 212 -21.35 -18.10 10.15
C SER A 212 -22.59 -18.98 10.03
N THR A 213 -23.45 -18.71 9.04
CA THR A 213 -24.56 -19.61 8.69
C THR A 213 -24.34 -20.33 7.36
N LYS A 214 -23.20 -20.16 6.69
CA LYS A 214 -22.86 -20.92 5.49
C LYS A 214 -21.35 -21.06 5.34
N GLU A 215 -20.86 -22.29 5.46
CA GLU A 215 -19.54 -22.69 4.99
C GLU A 215 -19.50 -22.49 3.47
N ILE A 216 -18.67 -21.56 3.00
CA ILE A 216 -18.39 -21.41 1.57
C ILE A 216 -17.39 -22.52 1.24
N PHE A 217 -17.86 -23.60 0.62
CA PHE A 217 -16.99 -24.61 0.04
C PHE A 217 -16.28 -24.02 -1.17
N ILE A 218 -15.03 -23.59 -0.98
CA ILE A 218 -14.10 -23.35 -2.08
C ILE A 218 -13.55 -24.73 -2.48
N SER A 219 -13.90 -25.19 -3.68
CA SER A 219 -13.29 -26.40 -4.26
C SER A 219 -11.77 -26.20 -4.35
N HIS A 220 -11.03 -27.05 -3.64
CA HIS A 220 -9.58 -27.17 -3.74
C HIS A 220 -9.19 -27.47 -5.19
N ASP A 221 -8.62 -26.49 -5.89
CA ASP A 221 -7.56 -26.71 -6.88
C ASP A 221 -6.24 -26.21 -6.29
N ALA A 222 -5.94 -26.69 -5.09
CA ALA A 222 -4.65 -26.54 -4.45
C ALA A 222 -3.89 -27.87 -4.59
N SER A 223 -3.26 -28.11 -5.75
CA SER A 223 -2.29 -29.21 -5.92
C SER A 223 -0.93 -28.75 -6.46
N ILE A 224 -0.68 -27.43 -6.55
CA ILE A 224 0.61 -26.92 -7.06
C ILE A 224 1.59 -26.61 -5.92
N ALA A 225 1.09 -26.35 -4.70
CA ALA A 225 1.95 -26.03 -3.57
C ALA A 225 2.60 -27.26 -2.91
N ASP A 226 1.87 -28.38 -2.82
CA ASP A 226 2.37 -29.62 -2.17
C ASP A 226 3.40 -30.37 -3.03
N ASP A 227 3.32 -30.25 -4.36
CA ASP A 227 4.28 -30.88 -5.28
C ASP A 227 5.64 -30.15 -5.31
N LEU A 228 5.68 -28.86 -4.93
CA LEU A 228 6.92 -28.08 -4.96
C LEU A 228 7.83 -28.38 -3.75
N GLU A 229 7.25 -28.68 -2.58
CA GLU A 229 8.01 -29.06 -1.38
C GLU A 229 8.63 -30.46 -1.50
N ASN A 230 7.89 -31.43 -2.07
CA ASN A 230 8.45 -32.76 -2.34
C ASN A 230 9.59 -32.73 -3.36
N TYR A 231 9.56 -31.79 -4.32
CA TYR A 231 10.63 -31.64 -5.32
C TYR A 231 11.85 -30.89 -4.79
N LEU A 232 11.69 -30.02 -3.78
CA LEU A 232 12.81 -29.25 -3.20
C LEU A 232 13.55 -29.99 -2.08
N PHE A 233 12.87 -30.89 -1.35
CA PHE A 233 13.41 -31.53 -0.15
C PHE A 233 13.47 -33.06 -0.21
N GLY A 234 12.97 -33.69 -1.27
CA GLY A 234 12.95 -35.15 -1.43
C GLY A 234 14.01 -35.69 -2.39
N ALA A 235 15.31 -35.59 -2.06
CA ALA A 235 16.34 -36.42 -2.67
C ALA A 235 17.64 -36.44 -1.85
N SER A 236 17.72 -37.36 -0.89
CA SER A 236 19.00 -38.01 -0.56
C SER A 236 18.73 -39.33 0.15
N GLU A 237 18.54 -40.40 -0.63
CA GLU A 237 18.86 -41.79 -0.24
C GLU A 237 18.82 -42.68 -1.50
N GLU A 238 19.87 -42.57 -2.33
CA GLU A 238 20.39 -43.63 -3.20
C GLU A 238 21.74 -44.03 -2.56
N GLU A 239 22.21 -45.26 -2.47
CA GLU A 239 21.76 -46.57 -2.92
C GLU A 239 22.61 -47.57 -2.09
N SER A 240 21.99 -48.62 -1.57
CA SER A 240 22.68 -49.79 -1.05
C SER A 240 22.61 -50.90 -2.10
N GLU A 241 23.76 -51.32 -2.62
CA GLU A 241 23.95 -52.70 -3.11
C GLU A 241 24.53 -53.58 -1.99
#